data_AF-A0A135VM68-F1
#
_entry.id   AF-A0A135VM68-F1
#
_cell.length_a   1.000
_cell.length_b   1.000
_cell.length_c   1.000
_cell.angle_alpha   90.00
_cell.angle_beta   90.00
_cell.angle_gamma   90.00
#
_symmetry.space_group_name_H-M   'P 1'
#
loop_
_entity.id
_entity.type
_entity.pdbx_description
1 polymer ?
#
loop_
_entity_poly.entity_id
_entity_poly.type
_entity_poly.pdbx_seq_one_letter_code
_entity_poly.pdbx_strand_id
1 'polypeptide(L)'
;MFLVENIVGYLAWANTSIWKIVETLSDDEFERSLAENVGSIQRRYIHLAEDSWEWYHDWHGDHPQEPDFYNMTRGELYQFISDYMDKWQTAIVERNIEEFTDERAGKVVVMTIDEILFHLVNHFTYHRGQIAMGLKILGKEVPMTDYVPYRFSVIQ
;
A
#
# COMPACT_ATOMS: atom_id res chain seq x y z
N MET A 1 8.30 -9.29 -20.16
CA MET A 1 7.74 -8.53 -19.04
C MET A 1 6.50 -9.25 -18.57
N PHE A 2 6.64 -10.07 -17.53
CA PHE A 2 5.54 -10.86 -16.98
C PHE A 2 4.53 -9.92 -16.30
N LEU A 3 3.24 -10.29 -16.24
CA LEU A 3 2.19 -9.47 -15.62
C LEU A 3 2.56 -9.05 -14.18
N VAL A 4 3.19 -9.97 -13.45
CA VAL A 4 3.68 -9.80 -12.07
C VAL A 4 4.65 -8.62 -11.94
N GLU A 5 5.68 -8.52 -12.79
CA GLU A 5 6.64 -7.41 -12.76
C GLU A 5 5.96 -6.06 -13.02
N ASN A 6 4.98 -6.04 -13.94
CA ASN A 6 4.22 -4.82 -14.23
C ASN A 6 3.32 -4.38 -13.08
N ILE A 7 2.83 -5.32 -12.28
CA ILE A 7 1.92 -5.02 -11.18
C ILE A 7 2.67 -4.33 -10.04
N VAL A 8 3.90 -4.76 -9.74
CA VAL A 8 4.75 -4.09 -8.75
C VAL A 8 5.09 -2.67 -9.20
N GLY A 9 5.51 -2.51 -10.47
CA GLY A 9 5.78 -1.19 -11.03
C GLY A 9 4.53 -0.29 -11.07
N TYR A 10 3.36 -0.85 -11.35
CA TYR A 10 2.08 -0.15 -11.27
C TYR A 10 1.78 0.36 -9.87
N LEU A 11 1.94 -0.51 -8.86
CA LEU A 11 1.67 -0.18 -7.47
C LEU A 11 2.55 0.98 -7.01
N ALA A 12 3.85 0.91 -7.29
CA ALA A 12 4.81 1.98 -6.98
C ALA A 12 4.45 3.30 -7.69
N TRP A 13 4.16 3.26 -8.99
CA TRP A 13 3.78 4.45 -9.76
C TRP A 13 2.49 5.09 -9.23
N ALA A 14 1.47 4.29 -8.95
CA ALA A 14 0.16 4.78 -8.50
C ALA A 14 0.25 5.39 -7.10
N ASN A 15 0.96 4.74 -6.17
CA ASN A 15 1.16 5.24 -4.81
C ASN A 15 1.99 6.54 -4.82
N THR A 16 3.07 6.58 -5.62
CA THR A 16 3.90 7.79 -5.78
C THR A 16 3.10 8.96 -6.35
N SER A 17 2.22 8.70 -7.31
CA SER A 17 1.39 9.74 -7.93
C SER A 17 0.42 10.39 -6.95
N ILE A 18 -0.13 9.62 -6.00
CA ILE A 18 -0.97 10.15 -4.92
C ILE A 18 -0.13 10.83 -3.83
N TRP A 19 1.02 10.24 -3.48
CA TRP A 19 1.92 10.79 -2.47
C TRP A 19 2.37 12.22 -2.78
N LYS A 20 2.68 12.52 -4.05
CA LYS A 20 3.05 13.87 -4.52
C LYS A 20 2.02 14.96 -4.17
N ILE A 21 0.78 14.58 -3.93
CA ILE A 21 -0.26 15.51 -3.46
C ILE A 21 -0.28 15.53 -1.93
N VAL A 22 -0.25 14.34 -1.31
CA VAL A 22 -0.31 14.16 0.15
C VAL A 22 0.84 14.89 0.87
N GLU A 23 2.05 14.88 0.28
CA GLU A 23 3.22 15.56 0.84
C GLU A 23 3.04 17.08 0.92
N THR A 24 2.14 17.66 0.11
CA THR A 24 1.88 19.10 0.06
C THR A 24 0.75 19.57 0.97
N LEU A 25 0.01 18.64 1.60
CA LEU A 25 -1.10 18.99 2.49
C LEU A 25 -0.58 19.68 3.75
N SER A 26 -1.37 20.58 4.35
CA SER A 26 -1.11 21.02 5.72
C SER A 26 -1.27 19.86 6.72
N ASP A 27 -0.79 20.02 7.96
CA ASP A 27 -1.00 19.02 9.02
C ASP A 27 -2.48 18.83 9.34
N ASP A 28 -3.24 19.92 9.41
CA ASP A 28 -4.71 19.86 9.56
C ASP A 28 -5.38 19.07 8.42
N GLU A 29 -5.02 19.34 7.16
CA GLU A 29 -5.58 18.61 6.00
C GLU A 29 -5.28 17.10 6.04
N PHE A 30 -4.13 16.71 6.58
CA PHE A 30 -3.70 15.32 6.68
C PHE A 30 -4.36 14.57 7.85
N GLU A 31 -4.48 15.23 9.00
CA GLU A 31 -4.88 14.62 10.27
C GLU A 31 -6.39 14.67 10.53
N ARG A 32 -7.08 15.71 10.04
CA ARG A 32 -8.51 15.88 10.35
C ARG A 32 -9.37 14.81 9.70
N SER A 33 -10.48 14.47 10.36
CA SER A 33 -11.51 13.63 9.74
C SER A 33 -12.21 14.41 8.61
N LEU A 34 -12.36 13.75 7.46
CA LEU A 34 -12.91 14.39 6.25
C LEU A 34 -14.43 14.27 6.14
N ALA A 35 -15.01 13.26 6.77
CA ALA A 35 -16.45 13.08 6.97
C ALA A 35 -16.71 12.00 8.03
N GLU A 36 -17.95 11.94 8.52
CA GLU A 36 -18.39 10.88 9.43
C GLU A 36 -18.11 9.49 8.83
N ASN A 37 -17.47 8.61 9.59
CA ASN A 37 -17.06 7.27 9.18
C ASN A 37 -16.04 7.18 8.02
N VAL A 38 -15.56 8.31 7.46
CA VAL A 38 -14.52 8.32 6.41
C VAL A 38 -13.11 8.31 7.01
N GLY A 39 -12.92 8.87 8.20
CA GLY A 39 -11.61 9.01 8.85
C GLY A 39 -10.75 10.11 8.24
N SER A 40 -9.45 10.08 8.51
CA SER A 40 -8.45 11.02 7.97
C SER A 40 -7.50 10.35 6.98
N ILE A 41 -6.77 11.15 6.19
CA ILE A 41 -5.74 10.63 5.29
C ILE A 41 -4.61 9.99 6.11
N GLN A 42 -4.23 10.59 7.24
CA GLN A 42 -3.27 10.01 8.18
C GLN A 42 -3.65 8.59 8.58
N ARG A 43 -4.91 8.35 8.96
CA ARG A 43 -5.36 7.01 9.34
C ARG A 43 -5.26 5.99 8.21
N ARG A 44 -5.36 6.42 6.95
CA ARG A 44 -5.15 5.52 5.81
C ARG A 44 -3.68 5.21 5.58
N TYR A 45 -2.78 6.16 5.78
CA TYR A 45 -1.34 5.90 5.70
C TYR A 45 -0.83 5.04 6.85
N ILE A 46 -1.33 5.24 8.08
CA ILE A 46 -1.05 4.35 9.22
C ILE A 46 -1.49 2.91 8.88
N HIS A 47 -2.74 2.73 8.43
CA HIS A 47 -3.26 1.41 8.03
C HIS A 47 -2.45 0.74 6.92
N LEU A 48 -2.00 1.50 5.93
CA LEU A 48 -1.15 0.96 4.86
C LEU A 48 0.25 0.56 5.38
N ALA A 49 0.79 1.26 6.37
CA ALA A 49 2.07 0.91 6.99
C ALA A 49 1.94 -0.35 7.88
N GLU A 50 0.87 -0.44 8.67
CA GLU A 50 0.47 -1.63 9.43
C GLU A 50 0.35 -2.85 8.51
N ASP A 51 -0.45 -2.76 7.44
CA ASP A 51 -0.67 -3.84 6.47
C ASP A 51 0.61 -4.24 5.71
N SER A 52 1.45 -3.25 5.36
CA SER A 52 2.77 -3.51 4.73
C SER A 52 3.67 -4.35 5.63
N TRP A 53 3.67 -4.05 6.92
CA TRP A 53 4.46 -4.73 7.93
C TRP A 53 3.91 -6.13 8.20
N GLU A 54 2.62 -6.24 8.51
CA GLU A 54 1.94 -7.49 8.88
C GLU A 54 2.12 -8.56 7.80
N TRP A 55 1.73 -8.27 6.56
CA TRP A 55 1.78 -9.27 5.50
C TRP A 55 3.20 -9.71 5.15
N TYR A 56 4.18 -8.80 5.24
CA TYR A 56 5.57 -9.16 4.95
C TYR A 56 6.09 -10.14 5.99
N HIS A 57 5.80 -9.88 7.26
CA HIS A 57 6.24 -10.67 8.40
C HIS A 57 5.50 -12.02 8.49
N ASP A 58 4.19 -12.01 8.26
CA ASP A 58 3.38 -13.23 8.11
C ASP A 58 3.94 -14.14 7.01
N TRP A 59 4.26 -13.58 5.84
CA TRP A 59 4.84 -14.34 4.73
C TRP A 59 6.21 -14.94 5.06
N HIS A 60 7.05 -14.22 5.80
CA HIS A 60 8.38 -14.70 6.19
C HIS A 60 8.37 -15.58 7.45
N GLY A 61 7.23 -15.69 8.13
CA GLY A 61 7.09 -16.44 9.37
C GLY A 61 7.89 -15.84 10.53
N ASP A 62 8.16 -14.54 10.50
CA ASP A 62 8.79 -13.79 11.59
C ASP A 62 7.86 -12.70 12.10
N HIS A 63 7.91 -12.39 13.39
CA HIS A 63 7.07 -11.35 13.99
C HIS A 63 7.93 -10.51 14.95
N PRO A 64 8.70 -9.54 14.44
CA PRO A 64 9.43 -8.62 15.30
C PRO A 64 8.46 -7.72 16.07
N GLN A 65 9.00 -6.86 16.94
CA GLN A 65 8.18 -5.84 17.61
C GLN A 65 7.60 -4.88 16.56
N GLU A 66 6.27 -4.74 16.57
CA GLU A 66 5.56 -3.80 15.68
C GLU A 66 6.01 -2.35 15.96
N PRO A 67 6.31 -1.57 14.92
CA PRO A 67 6.60 -0.14 15.04
C PRO A 67 5.42 0.67 15.58
N ASP A 68 5.70 1.76 16.30
CA ASP A 68 4.67 2.73 16.68
C ASP A 68 4.35 3.67 15.49
N PHE A 69 3.50 3.21 14.58
CA PHE A 69 3.09 3.96 13.39
C PHE A 69 2.38 5.27 13.70
N TYR A 70 1.82 5.42 14.89
CA TYR A 70 1.08 6.60 15.29
C TYR A 70 2.00 7.77 15.64
N ASN A 71 3.25 7.46 15.97
CA ASN A 71 4.28 8.44 16.27
C ASN A 71 5.16 8.77 15.05
N MET A 72 4.83 8.22 13.86
CA MET A 72 5.51 8.53 12.61
C MET A 72 4.88 9.76 11.94
N THR A 73 5.73 10.61 11.38
CA THR A 73 5.33 11.66 10.45
C THR A 73 4.78 11.05 9.16
N ARG A 74 4.03 11.84 8.38
CA ARG A 74 3.55 11.40 7.06
C ARG A 74 4.68 10.90 6.14
N GLY A 75 5.85 11.54 6.20
CA GLY A 75 7.00 11.20 5.38
C GLY A 75 7.61 9.86 5.80
N GLU A 76 7.71 9.63 7.11
CA GLU A 76 8.15 8.35 7.66
C GLU A 76 7.18 7.22 7.32
N LEU A 77 5.86 7.46 7.43
CA LEU A 77 4.84 6.47 7.01
C LEU A 77 4.99 6.11 5.53
N TYR A 78 5.12 7.10 4.65
CA TYR A 78 5.27 6.84 3.22
C TYR A 78 6.59 6.13 2.89
N GLN A 79 7.69 6.55 3.51
CA GLN A 79 8.98 5.90 3.32
C GLN A 79 8.93 4.44 3.80
N PHE A 80 8.33 4.19 4.96
CA PHE A 80 8.15 2.84 5.48
C PHE A 80 7.36 1.95 4.51
N ILE A 81 6.23 2.44 4.00
CA ILE A 81 5.45 1.73 2.99
C ILE A 81 6.30 1.45 1.74
N SER A 82 7.04 2.44 1.25
CA SER A 82 7.92 2.29 0.09
C SER A 82 8.99 1.21 0.31
N ASP A 83 9.63 1.22 1.47
CA ASP A 83 10.67 0.24 1.82
C ASP A 83 10.11 -1.19 1.83
N TYR A 84 8.89 -1.38 2.34
CA TYR A 84 8.24 -2.70 2.31
C TYR A 84 7.79 -3.11 0.91
N MET A 85 7.40 -2.17 0.05
CA MET A 85 7.15 -2.47 -1.37
C MET A 85 8.42 -2.94 -2.09
N ASP A 86 9.58 -2.35 -1.79
CA ASP A 86 10.86 -2.80 -2.33
C ASP A 86 11.23 -4.20 -1.82
N LYS A 87 10.99 -4.49 -0.53
CA LYS A 87 11.17 -5.85 0.01
C LYS A 87 10.26 -6.87 -0.68
N TRP A 88 8.99 -6.52 -0.92
CA TRP A 88 8.06 -7.37 -1.66
C TRP A 88 8.53 -7.60 -3.10
N GLN A 89 9.04 -6.57 -3.77
CA GLN A 89 9.63 -6.71 -5.10
C GLN A 89 10.74 -7.76 -5.11
N THR A 90 11.65 -7.70 -4.13
CA THR A 90 12.71 -8.70 -3.96
C THR A 90 12.11 -10.09 -3.74
N ALA A 91 11.17 -10.25 -2.81
CA ALA A 91 10.53 -11.55 -2.52
C ALA A 91 9.86 -12.17 -3.76
N ILE A 92 9.18 -11.35 -4.57
CA ILE A 92 8.48 -11.77 -5.80
C ILE A 92 9.46 -12.24 -6.88
N VAL A 93 10.63 -11.61 -6.97
CA VAL A 93 11.69 -11.97 -7.93
C VAL A 93 12.41 -13.24 -7.48
N GLU A 94 12.78 -13.32 -6.21
CA GLU A 94 13.58 -14.42 -5.67
C GLU A 94 12.76 -15.71 -5.48
N ARG A 95 11.48 -15.60 -5.10
CA ARG A 95 10.57 -16.73 -4.86
C ARG A 95 11.16 -17.80 -3.92
N ASN A 96 11.87 -17.36 -2.88
CA ASN A 96 12.51 -18.27 -1.90
C ASN A 96 11.51 -19.01 -1.00
N ILE A 97 10.30 -18.48 -0.86
CA ILE A 97 9.20 -19.07 -0.09
C ILE A 97 8.12 -19.49 -1.11
N GLU A 98 7.68 -20.75 -1.03
CA GLU A 98 6.72 -21.30 -1.99
C GLU A 98 5.27 -20.95 -1.58
N GLU A 99 4.96 -21.09 -0.29
CA GLU A 99 3.60 -21.00 0.24
C GLU A 99 3.59 -20.42 1.65
N PHE A 100 2.53 -19.67 1.95
CA PHE A 100 2.17 -19.18 3.29
C PHE A 100 0.89 -19.86 3.76
N THR A 101 0.84 -20.26 5.03
CA THR A 101 -0.34 -20.88 5.64
C THR A 101 -0.95 -19.94 6.68
N ASP A 102 -2.20 -19.56 6.45
CA ASP A 102 -3.00 -18.75 7.38
C ASP A 102 -4.05 -19.62 8.08
N GLU A 103 -4.05 -19.65 9.40
CA GLU A 103 -5.04 -20.37 10.20
C GLU A 103 -5.87 -19.42 11.06
N ARG A 104 -7.16 -19.29 10.75
CA ARG A 104 -8.08 -18.40 11.46
C ARG A 104 -9.41 -19.08 11.73
N ALA A 105 -9.86 -19.04 12.98
CA ALA A 105 -11.15 -19.60 13.41
C ALA A 105 -11.39 -21.06 12.95
N GLY A 106 -10.33 -21.89 13.00
CA GLY A 106 -10.38 -23.30 12.60
C GLY A 106 -10.41 -23.55 11.09
N LYS A 107 -10.14 -22.54 10.26
CA LYS A 107 -9.94 -22.67 8.82
C LYS A 107 -8.46 -22.49 8.50
N VAL A 108 -7.94 -23.34 7.64
CA VAL A 108 -6.57 -23.27 7.11
C VAL A 108 -6.65 -22.88 5.65
N VAL A 109 -5.92 -21.84 5.26
CA VAL A 109 -5.78 -21.39 3.88
C VAL A 109 -4.29 -21.40 3.54
N VAL A 110 -3.95 -21.96 2.38
CA VAL A 110 -2.59 -21.94 1.84
C VAL A 110 -2.58 -21.01 0.64
N MET A 111 -1.66 -20.04 0.62
CA MET A 111 -1.54 -19.03 -0.42
C MET A 111 -0.14 -19.01 -1.00
N THR A 112 -0.07 -18.87 -2.32
CA THR A 112 1.18 -18.63 -3.06
C THR A 112 1.60 -17.16 -3.01
N ILE A 113 2.85 -16.85 -3.36
CA ILE A 113 3.32 -15.46 -3.45
C ILE A 113 2.53 -14.62 -4.46
N ASP A 114 2.01 -15.27 -5.52
CA ASP A 114 1.20 -14.60 -6.53
C ASP A 114 -0.18 -14.21 -5.98
N GLU A 115 -0.76 -15.02 -5.08
CA GLU A 115 -2.01 -14.69 -4.36
C GLU A 115 -1.80 -13.58 -3.33
N ILE A 116 -0.66 -13.59 -2.62
CA ILE A 116 -0.29 -12.50 -1.71
C ILE A 116 -0.11 -11.19 -2.47
N LEU A 117 0.60 -11.20 -3.60
CA LEU A 117 0.72 -10.02 -4.46
C LEU A 117 -0.66 -9.53 -4.94
N PHE A 118 -1.55 -10.46 -5.32
CA PHE A 118 -2.90 -10.11 -5.73
C PHE A 118 -3.68 -9.44 -4.59
N HIS A 119 -3.59 -9.94 -3.36
CA HIS A 119 -4.17 -9.31 -2.17
C HIS A 119 -3.63 -7.90 -1.96
N LEU A 120 -2.30 -7.74 -1.91
CA LEU A 120 -1.64 -6.45 -1.68
C LEU A 120 -2.08 -5.40 -2.70
N VAL A 121 -2.12 -5.74 -3.98
CA VAL A 121 -2.50 -4.80 -5.05
C VAL A 121 -3.96 -4.36 -4.92
N ASN A 122 -4.87 -5.28 -4.56
CA ASN A 122 -6.27 -4.94 -4.33
C ASN A 122 -6.43 -4.07 -3.08
N HIS A 123 -5.79 -4.44 -1.97
CA HIS A 123 -5.89 -3.74 -0.70
C HIS A 123 -5.34 -2.31 -0.80
N PHE A 124 -4.18 -2.13 -1.41
CA PHE A 124 -3.62 -0.81 -1.67
C PHE A 124 -4.47 0.01 -2.64
N THR A 125 -5.06 -0.62 -3.67
CA THR A 125 -5.93 0.10 -4.61
C THR A 125 -7.20 0.60 -3.92
N TYR A 126 -7.79 -0.21 -3.04
CA TYR A 126 -8.94 0.17 -2.23
C TYR A 126 -8.64 1.38 -1.35
N HIS A 127 -7.56 1.34 -0.56
CA HIS A 127 -7.20 2.45 0.32
C HIS A 127 -6.69 3.68 -0.43
N ARG A 128 -5.98 3.51 -1.55
CA ARG A 128 -5.63 4.62 -2.45
C ARG A 128 -6.86 5.32 -2.99
N GLY A 129 -7.93 4.57 -3.31
CA GLY A 129 -9.22 5.14 -3.69
C GLY A 129 -9.86 5.99 -2.58
N GLN A 130 -9.77 5.54 -1.32
CA GLN A 130 -10.24 6.32 -0.17
C GLN A 130 -9.41 7.60 0.04
N ILE A 131 -8.08 7.51 -0.09
CA ILE A 131 -7.19 8.67 -0.02
C ILE A 131 -7.50 9.65 -1.16
N ALA A 132 -7.67 9.15 -2.39
CA ALA A 132 -8.05 9.95 -3.55
C ALA A 132 -9.40 10.66 -3.34
N MET A 133 -10.39 10.00 -2.73
CA MET A 133 -11.64 10.63 -2.34
C MET A 133 -11.41 11.75 -1.31
N GLY A 134 -10.58 11.50 -0.30
CA GLY A 134 -10.22 12.50 0.70
C GLY A 134 -9.56 13.74 0.09
N LEU A 135 -8.61 13.54 -0.81
CA LEU A 135 -7.97 14.62 -1.56
C LEU A 135 -8.98 15.44 -2.39
N LYS A 136 -9.97 14.80 -3.00
CA LYS A 136 -11.05 15.50 -3.72
C LYS A 136 -11.95 16.32 -2.79
N ILE A 137 -12.26 15.82 -1.59
CA ILE A 137 -12.99 16.58 -0.56
C ILE A 137 -12.20 17.84 -0.15
N LEU A 138 -10.87 17.75 -0.12
CA LEU A 138 -9.96 18.87 0.12
C LEU A 138 -9.78 19.81 -1.09
N GLY A 139 -10.50 19.57 -2.19
CA GLY A 139 -10.39 20.39 -3.41
C GLY A 139 -9.08 20.21 -4.17
N LYS A 140 -8.36 19.10 -3.96
CA LYS A 140 -7.13 18.78 -4.70
C LYS A 140 -7.47 18.08 -6.01
N GLU A 141 -6.69 18.38 -7.05
CA GLU A 141 -6.74 17.66 -8.32
C GLU A 141 -6.05 16.29 -8.17
N VAL A 142 -6.76 15.20 -8.46
CA VAL A 142 -6.26 13.84 -8.29
C VAL A 142 -6.13 13.13 -9.63
N PRO A 143 -4.93 12.65 -10.01
CA PRO A 143 -4.72 11.98 -11.30
C PRO A 143 -5.42 10.63 -11.36
N MET A 144 -5.67 10.14 -12.57
CA MET A 144 -6.15 8.77 -12.80
C MET A 144 -5.00 7.79 -12.54
N THR A 145 -5.18 6.89 -11.58
CA THR A 145 -4.17 5.89 -11.20
C THR A 145 -4.56 4.47 -11.61
N ASP A 146 -5.29 4.33 -12.72
CA ASP A 146 -5.62 3.02 -13.28
C ASP A 146 -4.40 2.40 -13.98
N TYR A 147 -4.45 1.09 -14.21
CA TYR A 147 -3.35 0.36 -14.85
C TYR A 147 -3.08 0.81 -16.29
N VAL A 148 -4.11 1.18 -17.06
CA VAL A 148 -3.93 1.62 -18.46
C VAL A 148 -3.11 2.91 -18.55
N PRO A 149 -3.40 3.99 -17.78
CA PRO A 149 -2.51 5.15 -17.66
C PRO A 149 -1.07 4.80 -17.30
N TYR A 150 -0.87 3.88 -16.34
CA TYR A 150 0.46 3.40 -15.99
C TYR A 150 1.18 2.82 -17.21
N ARG A 151 0.50 1.99 -18.01
CA ARG A 151 1.09 1.41 -19.23
C ARG A 151 1.52 2.47 -20.24
N PHE A 152 0.75 3.55 -20.41
CA PHE A 152 1.18 4.66 -21.25
C PHE A 152 2.37 5.43 -20.65
N SER A 153 2.47 5.52 -19.32
CA SER A 153 3.57 6.25 -18.66
C SER A 153 4.95 5.58 -18.78
N VAL A 154 5.00 4.29 -19.11
CA VAL A 154 6.24 3.50 -19.19
C VAL A 154 6.63 3.11 -20.62
N ILE A 155 5.84 3.50 -21.63
CA ILE A 155 6.19 3.32 -23.05
C ILE A 155 6.88 4.61 -23.52
N GLN A 156 8.09 4.47 -24.06
CA GLN A 156 8.82 5.55 -24.74
C GLN A 156 8.31 5.77 -26.17
#